data_AF-A0A3R7M5F1-F1
#
_entry.id   AF-A0A3R7M5F1-F1
#
_cell.length_a   1.000
_cell.length_b   1.000
_cell.length_c   1.000
_cell.angle_alpha   90.00
_cell.angle_beta   90.00
_cell.angle_gamma   90.00
#
_symmetry.space_group_name_H-M   'P 1'
#
loop_
_entity.id
_entity.type
_entity.pdbx_description
1 polymer ?
#
loop_
_entity_poly.entity_id
_entity_poly.type
_entity_poly.pdbx_seq_one_letter_code
_entity_poly.pdbx_strand_id
1 'polypeptide(L)'
;MTMQHDMTRSLWEMDNFVVTDDTFSFPNIERMEELHKTQPWKRSPRYFQRVKVSILAALQMISHAQRGSPNVTCSDDGDAGSASFSSIRDEPRHENWFEVMGLMLGHFTEEEMIVTSAFALPVDASEVECAMNDASQLYMLDYLQYHQRCGSQEGCIGWYHSHPGYTCFLSGTDVSTQQLGQTAQDPWLAIVVDPVRTISTGRLDMKAFRTFSEEYAASLQEIHQQVSGRHRTNSTPTWVSSDRIKEYGIHAHRYYELPITLVRSKSDEALIDCLWSRYWALTFRSNPLTTNRKLMTQHIHELTDVLESELASGRKRVVKDDECQFDNKSQSKEQYTDAVGNSDETHDSSETFKEKSLHARYLASVLDSEVVLGGTLLAVKNCVFQS
;
A
#
# COMPACT_ATOMS: atom_id res chain seq x y z
N MET A 1 5.22 -10.13 -32.48
CA MET A 1 4.38 -9.94 -31.28
C MET A 1 4.91 -10.73 -30.09
N THR A 2 5.35 -11.98 -30.26
CA THR A 2 5.98 -12.80 -29.20
C THR A 2 7.25 -12.20 -28.59
N MET A 3 8.22 -11.74 -29.39
CA MET A 3 9.47 -11.16 -28.84
C MET A 3 9.27 -9.91 -27.96
N GLN A 4 8.26 -9.09 -28.25
CA GLN A 4 7.98 -7.88 -27.47
C GLN A 4 7.30 -8.21 -26.13
N HIS A 5 6.47 -9.25 -26.13
CA HIS A 5 5.81 -9.78 -24.93
C HIS A 5 6.80 -10.35 -23.92
N ASP A 6 7.78 -11.13 -24.41
CA ASP A 6 8.80 -11.75 -23.58
C ASP A 6 9.73 -10.70 -22.95
N MET A 7 10.11 -9.65 -23.69
CA MET A 7 10.93 -8.56 -23.15
C MET A 7 10.21 -7.74 -22.07
N THR A 8 8.91 -7.45 -22.25
CA THR A 8 8.13 -6.70 -21.23
C THR A 8 7.97 -7.52 -19.95
N ARG A 9 7.75 -8.84 -20.07
CA ARG A 9 7.67 -9.73 -18.91
C ARG A 9 9.00 -9.82 -18.15
N SER A 10 10.11 -10.09 -18.85
CA SER A 10 11.43 -10.19 -18.20
C SER A 10 11.85 -8.89 -17.52
N LEU A 11 11.54 -7.74 -18.13
CA LEU A 11 11.79 -6.43 -17.51
C LEU A 11 10.98 -6.25 -16.22
N TRP A 12 9.70 -6.62 -16.24
CA TRP A 12 8.87 -6.56 -15.04
C TRP A 12 9.33 -7.51 -13.94
N GLU A 13 9.70 -8.74 -14.27
CA GLU A 13 10.25 -9.68 -13.29
C GLU A 13 11.52 -9.10 -12.63
N MET A 14 12.38 -8.43 -13.41
CA MET A 14 13.57 -7.75 -12.91
C MET A 14 13.21 -6.56 -12.01
N ASP A 15 12.23 -5.72 -12.41
CA ASP A 15 11.77 -4.58 -11.63
C ASP A 15 11.12 -4.98 -10.29
N ASN A 16 10.61 -6.21 -10.21
CA ASN A 16 10.03 -6.80 -9.01
C ASN A 16 10.99 -7.75 -8.26
N PHE A 17 12.27 -7.78 -8.63
CA PHE A 17 13.31 -8.58 -7.98
C PHE A 17 12.96 -10.06 -7.83
N VAL A 18 12.31 -10.62 -8.85
CA VAL A 18 11.88 -12.01 -8.88
C VAL A 18 13.08 -12.95 -8.86
N VAL A 19 13.05 -13.95 -7.97
CA VAL A 19 14.07 -14.99 -7.87
C VAL A 19 13.57 -16.30 -8.48
N THR A 20 14.44 -16.99 -9.23
CA THR A 20 14.16 -18.36 -9.65
C THR A 20 14.61 -19.32 -8.56
N ASP A 21 13.65 -20.04 -7.97
CA ASP A 21 13.86 -21.06 -6.95
C ASP A 21 12.89 -22.18 -7.29
N ASP A 22 13.37 -23.38 -7.59
CA ASP A 22 12.50 -24.52 -7.89
C ASP A 22 12.13 -25.28 -6.60
N THR A 23 12.79 -24.99 -5.47
CA THR A 23 12.66 -25.77 -4.24
C THR A 23 11.49 -25.31 -3.37
N PHE A 24 11.01 -24.08 -3.53
CA PHE A 24 9.92 -23.55 -2.69
C PHE A 24 8.61 -24.31 -2.86
N SER A 25 8.38 -25.00 -3.98
CA SER A 25 7.14 -25.74 -4.24
C SER A 25 7.08 -27.09 -3.53
N PHE A 26 8.17 -27.54 -2.92
CA PHE A 26 8.25 -28.87 -2.29
C PHE A 26 8.28 -28.75 -0.77
N PRO A 27 7.16 -28.99 -0.07
CA PRO A 27 7.12 -28.92 1.38
C PRO A 27 7.94 -30.05 2.02
N ASN A 28 8.69 -29.72 3.08
CA ASN A 28 9.32 -30.73 3.94
C ASN A 28 8.33 -31.17 5.02
N ILE A 29 7.54 -32.19 4.71
CA ILE A 29 6.44 -32.67 5.56
C ILE A 29 6.94 -33.09 6.96
N GLU A 30 8.03 -33.86 7.04
CA GLU A 30 8.58 -34.33 8.32
C GLU A 30 8.96 -33.15 9.22
N ARG A 31 9.65 -32.15 8.65
CA ARG A 31 10.05 -30.95 9.39
C ARG A 31 8.83 -30.13 9.80
N MET A 32 7.84 -29.97 8.93
CA MET A 32 6.60 -29.26 9.25
C MET A 32 5.84 -29.93 10.38
N GLU A 33 5.75 -31.27 10.41
CA GLU A 33 5.09 -32.00 11.49
C GLU A 33 5.81 -31.80 12.83
N GLU A 34 7.15 -31.81 12.83
CA GLU A 34 7.95 -31.51 14.02
C GLU A 34 7.72 -30.09 14.53
N LEU A 35 7.70 -29.11 13.61
CA LEU A 35 7.43 -27.71 13.94
C LEU A 35 6.01 -27.52 14.48
N HIS A 36 5.00 -28.20 13.94
CA HIS A 36 3.64 -28.19 14.48
C HIS A 36 3.56 -28.80 15.88
N LYS A 37 4.38 -29.81 16.20
CA LYS A 37 4.44 -30.42 17.54
C LYS A 37 5.10 -29.50 18.56
N THR A 38 6.16 -28.80 18.15
CA THR A 38 6.97 -27.95 19.04
C THR A 38 6.47 -26.51 19.17
N GLN A 39 5.78 -26.00 18.14
CA GLN A 39 5.18 -24.66 18.06
C GLN A 39 6.11 -23.53 18.54
N PRO A 40 7.34 -23.43 18.02
CA PRO A 40 8.34 -22.46 18.50
C PRO A 40 7.88 -21.00 18.38
N TRP A 41 7.01 -20.69 17.42
CA TRP A 41 6.42 -19.36 17.23
C TRP A 41 5.54 -18.89 18.39
N LYS A 42 5.01 -19.79 19.23
CA LYS A 42 4.27 -19.39 20.43
C LYS A 42 5.17 -18.77 21.49
N ARG A 43 6.46 -19.13 21.49
CA ARG A 43 7.44 -18.62 22.46
C ARG A 43 8.19 -17.39 21.95
N SER A 44 8.36 -17.29 20.64
CA SER A 44 9.03 -16.16 19.99
C SER A 44 8.02 -15.36 19.15
N PRO A 45 7.59 -14.17 19.61
CA PRO A 45 6.60 -13.34 18.90
C PRO A 45 7.01 -12.94 17.46
N ARG A 46 8.29 -13.04 17.13
CA ARG A 46 8.88 -12.76 15.80
C ARG A 46 9.62 -13.97 15.22
N TYR A 47 9.13 -15.17 15.49
CA TYR A 47 9.72 -16.41 14.97
C TYR A 47 9.79 -16.43 13.45
N PHE A 48 8.68 -16.10 12.78
CA PHE A 48 8.67 -15.92 11.34
C PHE A 48 9.26 -14.56 10.99
N GLN A 49 10.26 -14.56 10.12
CA GLN A 49 11.04 -13.37 9.78
C GLN A 49 10.89 -12.96 8.32
N ARG A 50 10.42 -13.85 7.45
CA ARG A 50 10.34 -13.63 6.00
C ARG A 50 9.24 -14.47 5.36
N VAL A 51 8.82 -14.06 4.17
CA VAL A 51 7.82 -14.79 3.36
C VAL A 51 8.34 -14.96 1.93
N LYS A 52 8.23 -16.17 1.38
CA LYS A 52 8.32 -16.38 -0.07
C LYS A 52 6.93 -16.44 -0.66
N VAL A 53 6.70 -15.71 -1.74
CA VAL A 53 5.43 -15.73 -2.46
C VAL A 53 5.69 -16.09 -3.91
N SER A 54 5.03 -17.15 -4.40
CA SER A 54 5.03 -17.50 -5.81
C SER A 54 4.50 -16.35 -6.66
N ILE A 55 5.13 -16.07 -7.79
CA ILE A 55 4.58 -15.11 -8.77
C ILE A 55 3.18 -15.52 -9.19
N LEU A 56 2.89 -16.81 -9.33
CA LEU A 56 1.54 -17.27 -9.67
C LEU A 56 0.53 -16.83 -8.61
N ALA A 57 0.86 -17.00 -7.33
CA ALA A 57 0.03 -16.53 -6.22
C ALA A 57 -0.12 -15.01 -6.22
N ALA A 58 0.98 -14.27 -6.40
CA ALA A 58 0.95 -12.80 -6.48
C ALA A 58 0.06 -12.30 -7.64
N LEU A 59 0.20 -12.89 -8.82
CA LEU A 59 -0.61 -12.57 -9.99
C LEU A 59 -2.09 -12.95 -9.79
N GLN A 60 -2.39 -14.07 -9.14
CA GLN A 60 -3.75 -14.46 -8.77
C GLN A 60 -4.37 -13.44 -7.81
N MET A 61 -3.64 -13.00 -6.78
CA MET A 61 -4.10 -12.02 -5.80
C MET A 61 -4.39 -10.66 -6.45
N ILE A 62 -3.44 -10.13 -7.23
CA ILE A 62 -3.63 -8.88 -7.98
C ILE A 62 -4.75 -9.02 -9.00
N SER A 63 -4.85 -10.18 -9.66
CA SER A 63 -5.90 -10.43 -10.62
C SER A 63 -7.29 -10.41 -9.99
N HIS A 64 -7.40 -10.95 -8.78
CA HIS A 64 -8.61 -10.85 -8.02
C HIS A 64 -8.89 -9.42 -7.56
N ALA A 65 -7.89 -8.72 -7.04
CA ALA A 65 -8.01 -7.36 -6.50
C ALA A 65 -8.52 -6.35 -7.54
N GLN A 66 -8.08 -6.45 -8.79
CA GLN A 66 -8.60 -5.56 -9.85
C GLN A 66 -10.05 -5.85 -10.23
N ARG A 67 -10.60 -7.03 -9.93
CA ARG A 67 -12.03 -7.30 -10.15
C ARG A 67 -12.92 -6.53 -9.17
N GLY A 68 -12.34 -5.96 -8.12
CA GLY A 68 -12.98 -4.97 -7.26
C GLY A 68 -13.08 -3.58 -7.89
N SER A 69 -12.55 -3.36 -9.11
CA SER A 69 -12.65 -2.07 -9.79
C SER A 69 -14.11 -1.70 -10.05
N PRO A 70 -14.50 -0.42 -9.89
CA PRO A 70 -15.84 0.04 -10.21
C PRO A 70 -16.16 -0.22 -11.69
N ASN A 71 -17.34 -0.81 -11.96
CA ASN A 71 -17.78 -1.07 -13.33
C ASN A 71 -18.05 0.24 -14.06
N VAL A 72 -17.31 0.51 -15.15
CA VAL A 72 -17.59 1.61 -16.09
C VAL A 72 -18.84 1.33 -16.95
N THR A 73 -19.50 0.18 -16.80
CA THR A 73 -20.61 -0.26 -17.67
C THR A 73 -21.93 -0.43 -16.90
N CYS A 74 -22.52 0.70 -16.52
CA CYS A 74 -23.98 0.83 -16.42
C CYS A 74 -24.39 2.11 -17.16
N SER A 75 -24.11 2.17 -18.46
CA SER A 75 -24.93 2.95 -19.38
C SER A 75 -26.19 2.12 -19.63
N ASP A 76 -27.31 2.55 -19.06
CA ASP A 76 -28.66 2.10 -19.41
C ASP A 76 -28.90 2.31 -20.91
N ASP A 77 -28.51 1.33 -21.72
CA ASP A 77 -29.01 1.20 -23.09
C ASP A 77 -30.16 0.20 -23.06
N GLY A 78 -31.36 0.71 -22.77
CA GLY A 78 -32.59 0.00 -23.09
C GLY A 78 -33.79 0.24 -22.18
N ASP A 79 -34.33 1.46 -22.11
CA ASP A 79 -35.79 1.59 -22.18
C ASP A 79 -36.22 2.95 -22.74
N ALA A 80 -36.84 2.91 -23.91
CA ALA A 80 -37.49 4.07 -24.52
C ALA A 80 -38.87 4.22 -23.89
N GLY A 81 -38.99 4.97 -22.80
CA GLY A 81 -40.28 5.12 -22.12
C GLY A 81 -40.37 6.26 -21.12
N SER A 82 -40.92 7.39 -21.57
CA SER A 82 -41.56 8.44 -20.76
C SER A 82 -40.65 9.42 -20.00
N ALA A 83 -40.58 10.63 -20.54
CA ALA A 83 -39.99 11.81 -19.94
C ALA A 83 -40.65 12.20 -18.60
N SER A 84 -39.86 12.31 -17.54
CA SER A 84 -40.10 13.26 -16.46
C SER A 84 -38.80 13.99 -16.15
N PHE A 85 -38.79 15.30 -16.43
CA PHE A 85 -37.69 16.22 -16.23
C PHE A 85 -37.48 16.47 -14.72
N SER A 86 -36.54 15.77 -14.10
CA SER A 86 -36.01 16.11 -12.77
C SER A 86 -34.53 16.47 -12.91
N SER A 87 -34.19 17.69 -12.48
CA SER A 87 -32.86 18.30 -12.44
C SER A 87 -31.71 17.30 -12.29
N ILE A 88 -30.88 17.20 -13.33
CA ILE A 88 -29.55 16.61 -13.28
C ILE A 88 -28.68 17.53 -12.41
N ARG A 89 -28.38 17.09 -11.19
CA ARG A 89 -27.19 17.55 -10.48
C ARG A 89 -26.06 16.62 -10.91
N ASP A 90 -25.10 17.15 -11.66
CA ASP A 90 -23.79 16.52 -11.91
C ASP A 90 -23.03 16.49 -10.58
N GLU A 91 -23.27 15.48 -9.77
CA GLU A 91 -22.34 15.10 -8.70
C GLU A 91 -21.33 14.10 -9.31
N PRO A 92 -20.02 14.26 -9.09
CA PRO A 92 -19.02 13.34 -9.61
C PRO A 92 -19.30 11.93 -9.06
N ARG A 93 -19.60 10.98 -9.94
CA ARG A 93 -19.79 9.58 -9.54
C ARG A 93 -18.49 9.09 -8.90
N HIS A 94 -18.51 8.90 -7.58
CA HIS A 94 -17.39 8.32 -6.86
C HIS A 94 -17.20 6.87 -7.34
N GLU A 95 -16.14 6.67 -8.12
CA GLU A 95 -15.66 5.36 -8.57
C GLU A 95 -15.12 4.57 -7.37
N ASN A 96 -16.02 3.86 -6.69
CA ASN A 96 -15.68 3.16 -5.46
C ASN A 96 -15.18 1.76 -5.77
N TRP A 97 -13.91 1.52 -5.43
CA TRP A 97 -13.31 0.20 -5.47
C TRP A 97 -13.80 -0.62 -4.28
N PHE A 98 -14.15 -1.87 -4.53
CA PHE A 98 -14.49 -2.81 -3.47
C PHE A 98 -13.25 -3.57 -3.02
N GLU A 99 -13.13 -3.79 -1.72
CA GLU A 99 -12.16 -4.74 -1.20
C GLU A 99 -12.56 -6.16 -1.58
N VAL A 100 -11.57 -7.00 -1.89
CA VAL A 100 -11.78 -8.44 -2.10
C VAL A 100 -10.91 -9.21 -1.12
N MET A 101 -11.29 -10.46 -0.83
CA MET A 101 -10.46 -11.35 -0.04
C MET A 101 -10.40 -12.77 -0.61
N GLY A 102 -9.38 -13.49 -0.20
CA GLY A 102 -9.23 -14.90 -0.52
C GLY A 102 -8.29 -15.60 0.44
N LEU A 103 -8.02 -16.87 0.14
CA LEU A 103 -7.15 -17.70 0.95
C LEU A 103 -5.88 -18.04 0.18
N MET A 104 -4.83 -18.32 0.95
CA MET A 104 -3.52 -18.66 0.46
C MET A 104 -3.20 -20.10 0.82
N LEU A 105 -2.68 -20.83 -0.14
CA LEU A 105 -2.15 -22.17 0.02
C LEU A 105 -0.63 -22.13 0.07
N GLY A 106 -0.08 -23.06 0.82
CA GLY A 106 1.36 -23.27 0.87
C GLY A 106 1.78 -24.00 2.13
N HIS A 107 2.97 -23.65 2.58
CA HIS A 107 3.62 -24.32 3.70
C HIS A 107 4.59 -23.37 4.40
N PHE A 108 5.36 -23.90 5.33
CA PHE A 108 6.36 -23.13 6.05
C PHE A 108 7.54 -24.02 6.38
N THR A 109 8.70 -23.39 6.47
CA THR A 109 9.89 -23.99 7.07
C THR A 109 10.11 -23.32 8.43
N GLU A 110 11.33 -23.22 8.93
CA GLU A 110 11.60 -22.65 10.25
C GLU A 110 11.10 -21.20 10.36
N GLU A 111 11.91 -20.22 9.96
CA GLU A 111 11.58 -18.80 10.12
C GLU A 111 10.94 -18.19 8.87
N GLU A 112 10.55 -19.03 7.90
CA GLU A 112 10.05 -18.63 6.58
C GLU A 112 8.70 -19.28 6.26
N MET A 113 7.71 -18.45 5.92
CA MET A 113 6.42 -18.90 5.40
C MET A 113 6.44 -18.85 3.86
N ILE A 114 5.81 -19.80 3.21
CA ILE A 114 5.88 -19.99 1.76
C ILE A 114 4.45 -20.06 1.21
N VAL A 115 4.10 -19.11 0.35
CA VAL A 115 2.82 -19.06 -0.35
C VAL A 115 3.02 -19.53 -1.79
N THR A 116 2.42 -20.65 -2.15
CA THR A 116 2.56 -21.28 -3.47
C THR A 116 1.42 -20.94 -4.42
N SER A 117 0.21 -20.78 -3.91
CA SER A 117 -0.99 -20.42 -4.67
C SER A 117 -1.95 -19.57 -3.83
N ALA A 118 -2.81 -18.82 -4.49
CA ALA A 118 -3.92 -18.11 -3.86
C ALA A 118 -5.24 -18.41 -4.60
N PHE A 119 -6.37 -18.32 -3.91
CA PHE A 119 -7.68 -18.43 -4.53
C PHE A 119 -8.69 -17.46 -3.92
N ALA A 120 -9.53 -16.91 -4.78
CA ALA A 120 -10.57 -15.97 -4.43
C ALA A 120 -11.69 -16.65 -3.62
N LEU A 121 -12.23 -15.94 -2.63
CA LEU A 121 -13.47 -16.35 -1.96
C LEU A 121 -14.65 -15.47 -2.42
N PRO A 122 -15.85 -16.04 -2.58
CA PRO A 122 -17.06 -15.25 -2.76
C PRO A 122 -17.46 -14.67 -1.40
N VAL A 123 -17.24 -13.38 -1.20
CA VAL A 123 -17.45 -12.71 0.10
C VAL A 123 -18.46 -11.58 -0.01
N ASP A 124 -19.03 -11.21 1.14
CA ASP A 124 -19.74 -9.94 1.25
C ASP A 124 -18.69 -8.84 1.41
N ALA A 125 -18.57 -7.99 0.39
CA ALA A 125 -17.55 -6.96 0.27
C ALA A 125 -18.16 -5.56 0.29
N SER A 126 -17.43 -4.63 0.90
CA SER A 126 -17.67 -3.20 0.86
C SER A 126 -16.39 -2.46 0.44
N GLU A 127 -16.40 -1.14 0.48
CA GLU A 127 -15.23 -0.30 0.20
C GLU A 127 -14.14 -0.38 1.26
N VAL A 128 -14.49 -0.81 2.47
CA VAL A 128 -13.61 -0.72 3.65
C VAL A 128 -13.46 -2.02 4.43
N GLU A 129 -14.30 -3.01 4.13
CA GLU A 129 -14.32 -4.30 4.83
C GLU A 129 -14.85 -5.41 3.92
N CYS A 130 -14.33 -6.61 4.13
CA CYS A 130 -14.82 -7.84 3.53
C CYS A 130 -14.96 -8.94 4.60
N ALA A 131 -16.03 -9.73 4.51
CA ALA A 131 -16.32 -10.80 5.48
C ALA A 131 -16.73 -12.10 4.79
N MET A 132 -16.26 -13.22 5.34
CA MET A 132 -16.69 -14.55 4.90
C MET A 132 -18.13 -14.82 5.33
N ASN A 133 -18.94 -15.35 4.41
CA ASN A 133 -20.30 -15.82 4.65
C ASN A 133 -20.40 -17.35 4.45
N ASP A 134 -21.59 -17.91 4.60
CA ASP A 134 -21.83 -19.36 4.46
C ASP A 134 -21.42 -19.88 3.06
N ALA A 135 -21.63 -19.09 2.01
CA ALA A 135 -21.22 -19.44 0.66
C ALA A 135 -19.68 -19.44 0.52
N SER A 136 -18.98 -18.49 1.16
CA SER A 136 -17.51 -18.49 1.23
C SER A 136 -16.98 -19.76 1.88
N GLN A 137 -17.61 -20.20 2.98
CA GLN A 137 -17.19 -21.39 3.72
C GLN A 137 -17.40 -22.68 2.92
N LEU A 138 -18.54 -22.80 2.24
CA LEU A 138 -18.81 -23.94 1.36
C LEU A 138 -17.82 -24.00 0.19
N TYR A 139 -17.59 -22.86 -0.47
CA TYR A 139 -16.63 -22.78 -1.56
C TYR A 139 -15.20 -23.12 -1.10
N MET A 140 -14.79 -22.63 0.07
CA MET A 140 -13.50 -22.97 0.68
C MET A 140 -13.35 -24.49 0.85
N LEU A 141 -14.37 -25.16 1.40
CA LEU A 141 -14.33 -26.61 1.60
C LEU A 141 -14.20 -27.36 0.28
N ASP A 142 -15.01 -27.01 -0.71
CA ASP A 142 -14.99 -27.65 -2.04
C ASP A 142 -13.65 -27.45 -2.73
N TYR A 143 -13.09 -26.24 -2.68
CA TYR A 143 -11.79 -25.92 -3.27
C TYR A 143 -10.65 -26.71 -2.61
N LEU A 144 -10.63 -26.78 -1.28
CA LEU A 144 -9.60 -27.55 -0.55
C LEU A 144 -9.68 -29.04 -0.85
N GLN A 145 -10.89 -29.60 -0.93
CA GLN A 145 -11.07 -31.00 -1.32
C GLN A 145 -10.59 -31.27 -2.76
N TYR A 146 -10.91 -30.37 -3.69
CA TYR A 146 -10.41 -30.45 -5.06
C TYR A 146 -8.87 -30.44 -5.09
N HIS A 147 -8.25 -29.50 -4.37
CA HIS A 147 -6.80 -29.35 -4.31
C HIS A 147 -6.11 -30.59 -3.73
N GLN A 148 -6.66 -31.17 -2.67
CA GLN A 148 -6.17 -32.43 -2.09
C GLN A 148 -6.27 -33.61 -3.06
N ARG A 149 -7.35 -33.72 -3.84
CA ARG A 149 -7.53 -34.78 -4.84
C ARG A 149 -6.53 -34.68 -6.00
N CYS A 150 -6.04 -33.48 -6.30
CA CYS A 150 -4.97 -33.25 -7.26
C CYS A 150 -3.58 -33.67 -6.74
N GLY A 151 -3.49 -34.21 -5.52
CA GLY A 151 -2.24 -34.70 -4.94
C GLY A 151 -1.42 -33.63 -4.24
N SER A 152 -1.97 -32.42 -4.04
CA SER A 152 -1.28 -31.41 -3.24
C SER A 152 -1.32 -31.77 -1.76
N GLN A 153 -0.17 -31.61 -1.12
CA GLN A 153 0.03 -31.82 0.31
C GLN A 153 -0.03 -30.51 1.11
N GLU A 154 -0.33 -29.40 0.43
CA GLU A 154 -0.36 -28.05 1.02
C GLU A 154 -1.74 -27.73 1.58
N GLY A 155 -1.74 -27.01 2.71
CA GLY A 155 -2.95 -26.51 3.36
C GLY A 155 -3.08 -25.00 3.24
N CYS A 156 -4.14 -24.45 3.82
CA CYS A 156 -4.23 -23.01 4.01
C CYS A 156 -3.12 -22.53 4.94
N ILE A 157 -2.36 -21.54 4.50
CA ILE A 157 -1.26 -20.91 5.26
C ILE A 157 -1.60 -19.47 5.68
N GLY A 158 -2.72 -18.94 5.19
CA GLY A 158 -3.15 -17.59 5.49
C GLY A 158 -4.29 -17.09 4.60
N TRP A 159 -4.53 -15.80 4.69
CA TRP A 159 -5.51 -15.07 3.90
C TRP A 159 -4.89 -13.83 3.26
N TYR A 160 -5.53 -13.34 2.20
CA TYR A 160 -5.18 -12.06 1.62
C TYR A 160 -6.41 -11.20 1.38
N HIS A 161 -6.23 -9.89 1.38
CA HIS A 161 -7.24 -8.92 0.95
C HIS A 161 -6.62 -7.72 0.25
N SER A 162 -7.44 -6.88 -0.35
CA SER A 162 -7.00 -5.72 -1.11
C SER A 162 -7.31 -4.40 -0.41
N HIS A 163 -6.38 -3.45 -0.43
CA HIS A 163 -6.61 -2.04 -0.10
C HIS A 163 -6.39 -1.18 -1.34
N PRO A 164 -7.43 -0.84 -2.11
CA PRO A 164 -7.28 -0.11 -3.37
C PRO A 164 -6.94 1.38 -3.15
N GLY A 165 -5.67 1.76 -3.33
CA GLY A 165 -5.20 3.14 -3.26
C GLY A 165 -4.85 3.66 -1.86
N TYR A 166 -4.90 2.81 -0.83
CA TYR A 166 -4.60 3.18 0.56
C TYR A 166 -3.25 2.69 1.07
N THR A 167 -2.42 2.07 0.19
CA THR A 167 -1.22 1.32 0.59
C THR A 167 -1.54 0.06 1.40
N CYS A 168 -0.52 -0.76 1.64
CA CYS A 168 -0.66 -2.04 2.32
C CYS A 168 -0.40 -1.89 3.83
N PHE A 169 -1.43 -2.05 4.67
CA PHE A 169 -1.35 -2.06 6.13
C PHE A 169 -2.52 -2.88 6.72
N LEU A 170 -2.52 -3.15 8.03
CA LEU A 170 -3.67 -3.78 8.70
C LEU A 170 -4.49 -2.75 9.48
N SER A 171 -5.79 -2.68 9.17
CA SER A 171 -6.79 -1.94 9.92
C SER A 171 -7.09 -2.59 11.29
N GLY A 172 -7.93 -1.96 12.10
CA GLY A 172 -8.36 -2.54 13.39
C GLY A 172 -9.14 -3.85 13.22
N THR A 173 -9.98 -3.90 12.19
CA THR A 173 -10.75 -5.10 11.79
C THR A 173 -9.79 -6.18 11.30
N ASP A 174 -8.83 -5.84 10.43
CA ASP A 174 -7.84 -6.79 9.91
C ASP A 174 -6.98 -7.41 11.02
N VAL A 175 -6.55 -6.59 11.98
CA VAL A 175 -5.80 -7.08 13.15
C VAL A 175 -6.63 -8.09 13.93
N SER A 176 -7.93 -7.84 14.11
CA SER A 176 -8.82 -8.74 14.86
C SER A 176 -9.04 -10.06 14.09
N THR A 177 -9.27 -9.98 12.77
CA THR A 177 -9.39 -11.14 11.88
C THR A 177 -8.11 -11.97 11.86
N GLN A 178 -6.95 -11.32 11.75
CA GLN A 178 -5.65 -12.00 11.76
C GLN A 178 -5.36 -12.67 13.11
N GLN A 179 -5.72 -12.03 14.23
CA GLN A 179 -5.58 -12.64 15.56
C GLN A 179 -6.48 -13.86 15.73
N LEU A 180 -7.73 -13.80 15.24
CA LEU A 180 -8.63 -14.94 15.23
C LEU A 180 -8.06 -16.09 14.40
N GLY A 181 -7.58 -15.81 13.19
CA GLY A 181 -6.93 -16.78 12.31
C GLY A 181 -5.70 -17.43 12.96
N GLN A 182 -4.77 -16.62 13.50
CA GLN A 182 -3.59 -17.11 14.24
C GLN A 182 -3.96 -17.94 15.49
N THR A 183 -5.13 -17.72 16.09
CA THR A 183 -5.58 -18.50 17.24
C THR A 183 -6.20 -19.83 16.81
N ALA A 184 -6.97 -19.82 15.72
CA ALA A 184 -7.69 -20.99 15.22
C ALA A 184 -6.78 -21.95 14.43
N GLN A 185 -5.89 -21.41 13.58
CA GLN A 185 -5.03 -22.18 12.68
C GLN A 185 -3.67 -21.50 12.57
N ASP A 186 -2.67 -21.98 13.31
CA ASP A 186 -1.32 -21.40 13.33
C ASP A 186 -0.30 -22.44 12.83
N PRO A 187 0.60 -22.10 11.87
CA PRO A 187 0.93 -20.77 11.35
C PRO A 187 -0.14 -20.09 10.44
N TRP A 188 -0.43 -18.80 10.68
CA TRP A 188 -1.32 -17.98 9.83
C TRP A 188 -0.68 -16.67 9.35
N LEU A 189 -0.82 -16.35 8.07
CA LEU A 189 -0.29 -15.13 7.44
C LEU A 189 -1.41 -14.22 6.88
N ALA A 190 -1.25 -12.91 7.01
CA ALA A 190 -2.05 -11.92 6.27
C ALA A 190 -1.20 -11.30 5.15
N ILE A 191 -1.73 -11.22 3.92
CA ILE A 191 -1.14 -10.41 2.84
C ILE A 191 -2.14 -9.35 2.39
N VAL A 192 -1.67 -8.10 2.30
CA VAL A 192 -2.45 -6.98 1.75
C VAL A 192 -1.88 -6.62 0.39
N VAL A 193 -2.75 -6.42 -0.60
CA VAL A 193 -2.37 -6.00 -1.95
C VAL A 193 -3.05 -4.67 -2.33
N ASP A 194 -2.31 -3.76 -2.98
CA ASP A 194 -2.88 -2.52 -3.52
C ASP A 194 -2.89 -2.57 -5.06
N PRO A 195 -4.05 -2.89 -5.70
CA PRO A 195 -4.13 -2.98 -7.14
C PRO A 195 -3.95 -1.63 -7.84
N VAL A 196 -4.37 -0.52 -7.22
CA VAL A 196 -4.31 0.83 -7.82
C VAL A 196 -2.85 1.28 -7.89
N ARG A 197 -2.12 1.15 -6.77
CA ARG A 197 -0.68 1.45 -6.74
C ARG A 197 0.12 0.50 -7.61
N THR A 198 -0.26 -0.78 -7.66
CA THR A 198 0.41 -1.76 -8.53
C THR A 198 0.31 -1.39 -10.01
N ILE A 199 -0.89 -1.07 -10.48
CA ILE A 199 -1.10 -0.61 -11.86
C ILE A 199 -0.30 0.67 -12.10
N SER A 200 -0.32 1.60 -11.14
CA SER A 200 0.26 2.91 -11.38
C SER A 200 1.78 2.94 -11.39
N THR A 201 2.41 2.18 -10.51
CA THR A 201 3.88 2.13 -10.41
C THR A 201 4.50 1.12 -11.36
N GLY A 202 3.69 0.19 -11.89
CA GLY A 202 4.17 -0.97 -12.66
C GLY A 202 4.88 -2.02 -11.79
N ARG A 203 4.90 -1.86 -10.47
CA ARG A 203 5.51 -2.77 -9.49
C ARG A 203 4.45 -3.33 -8.56
N LEU A 204 4.62 -4.56 -8.09
CA LEU A 204 3.71 -5.16 -7.11
C LEU A 204 3.77 -4.38 -5.80
N ASP A 205 2.65 -3.77 -5.43
CA ASP A 205 2.45 -3.17 -4.10
C ASP A 205 1.71 -4.18 -3.24
N MET A 206 2.48 -4.92 -2.45
CA MET A 206 1.98 -5.93 -1.52
C MET A 206 2.86 -6.02 -0.28
N LYS A 207 2.25 -6.27 0.88
CA LYS A 207 2.97 -6.47 2.14
C LYS A 207 2.38 -7.63 2.93
N ALA A 208 3.23 -8.33 3.66
CA ALA A 208 2.87 -9.49 4.47
C ALA A 208 2.98 -9.17 5.96
N PHE A 209 2.04 -9.64 6.76
CA PHE A 209 1.92 -9.26 8.16
C PHE A 209 1.56 -10.44 9.06
N ARG A 210 2.01 -10.33 10.31
CA ARG A 210 1.53 -11.14 11.42
C ARG A 210 1.27 -10.27 12.65
N THR A 211 0.26 -10.64 13.42
CA THR A 211 -0.09 -9.93 14.66
C THR A 211 0.65 -10.51 15.85
N PHE A 212 0.97 -9.65 16.81
CA PHE A 212 1.45 -10.07 18.11
C PHE A 212 0.33 -10.69 18.95
N SER A 213 0.70 -11.51 19.94
CA SER A 213 -0.24 -11.88 21.00
C SER A 213 -0.65 -10.64 21.79
N GLU A 214 -1.84 -10.68 22.37
CA GLU A 214 -2.34 -9.56 23.20
C GLU A 214 -1.42 -9.30 24.39
N GLU A 215 -0.93 -10.35 25.04
CA GLU A 215 0.03 -10.28 26.15
C GLU A 215 1.32 -9.57 25.74
N TYR A 216 1.88 -9.91 24.57
CA TYR A 216 3.10 -9.29 24.09
C TYR A 216 2.86 -7.82 23.71
N ALA A 217 1.77 -7.53 23.01
CA ALA A 217 1.42 -6.16 22.64
C ALA A 217 1.19 -5.26 23.88
N ALA A 218 0.55 -5.78 24.93
CA ALA A 218 0.37 -5.10 26.20
C ALA A 218 1.71 -4.91 26.94
N SER A 219 2.60 -5.90 26.92
CA SER A 219 3.93 -5.77 27.54
C SER A 219 4.77 -4.67 26.88
N LEU A 220 4.68 -4.51 25.55
CA LEU A 220 5.32 -3.42 24.82
C LEU A 220 4.75 -2.05 25.20
N GLN A 221 3.44 -1.97 25.45
CA GLN A 221 2.78 -0.77 25.97
C GLN A 221 3.31 -0.39 27.35
N GLU A 222 3.41 -1.36 28.26
CA GLU A 222 3.82 -1.13 29.65
C GLU A 222 5.30 -0.72 29.77
N ILE A 223 6.20 -1.42 29.08
CA ILE A 223 7.64 -1.09 29.05
C ILE A 223 7.82 0.37 28.61
N HIS A 224 7.05 0.84 27.62
CA HIS A 224 7.17 2.20 27.14
C HIS A 224 6.56 3.25 28.09
N GLN A 225 5.46 2.94 28.76
CA GLN A 225 4.88 3.84 29.77
C GLN A 225 5.83 4.07 30.95
N GLN A 226 6.63 3.06 31.32
CA GLN A 226 7.66 3.20 32.36
C GLN A 226 8.84 4.07 31.90
N VAL A 227 9.22 4.02 30.63
CA VAL A 227 10.34 4.80 30.07
C VAL A 227 9.95 6.27 29.80
N SER A 228 8.68 6.55 29.47
CA SER A 228 8.27 7.89 28.98
C SER A 228 7.78 8.88 30.05
N GLY A 229 7.77 8.53 31.33
CA GLY A 229 7.29 9.42 32.39
C GLY A 229 5.76 9.66 32.35
N ARG A 230 5.19 9.89 33.53
CA ARG A 230 3.77 9.75 33.88
C ARG A 230 2.83 10.87 33.35
N HIS A 231 3.14 11.47 32.21
CA HIS A 231 2.27 12.48 31.60
C HIS A 231 2.09 12.21 30.11
N ARG A 232 1.04 11.47 29.76
CA ARG A 232 0.32 11.60 28.48
C ARG A 232 -0.98 10.80 28.51
N THR A 233 -2.07 11.45 28.11
CA THR A 233 -3.42 10.89 28.08
C THR A 233 -3.64 10.00 26.85
N ASN A 234 -4.52 9.02 27.02
CA ASN A 234 -4.92 7.99 26.07
C ASN A 234 -5.23 8.52 24.67
N SER A 235 -4.54 8.01 23.65
CA SER A 235 -5.10 7.71 22.31
C SER A 235 -4.07 7.25 21.28
N THR A 236 -2.75 7.35 21.52
CA THR A 236 -1.77 6.87 20.53
C THR A 236 -0.48 6.38 21.18
N PRO A 237 0.01 5.15 20.86
CA PRO A 237 1.24 4.62 21.42
C PRO A 237 2.46 5.40 20.90
N THR A 238 3.14 6.11 21.81
CA THR A 238 4.22 7.05 21.53
C THR A 238 5.55 6.42 21.08
N TRP A 239 5.74 5.09 21.21
CA TRP A 239 6.96 4.40 20.74
C TRP A 239 6.89 3.99 19.27
N VAL A 240 5.69 3.94 18.71
CA VAL A 240 5.57 3.82 17.26
C VAL A 240 5.95 5.19 16.71
N SER A 241 7.04 5.24 15.94
CA SER A 241 7.45 6.49 15.27
C SER A 241 6.25 7.12 14.57
N SER A 242 6.15 8.45 14.61
CA SER A 242 5.11 9.17 13.86
C SER A 242 5.06 8.74 12.41
N ASP A 243 6.20 8.39 11.82
CA ASP A 243 6.30 7.93 10.43
C ASP A 243 5.67 6.55 10.25
N ARG A 244 5.87 5.66 11.22
CA ARG A 244 5.26 4.33 11.23
C ARG A 244 3.75 4.40 11.49
N ILE A 245 3.25 5.37 12.26
CA ILE A 245 1.80 5.61 12.41
C ILE A 245 1.21 6.20 11.14
N LYS A 246 1.91 7.12 10.46
CA LYS A 246 1.49 7.65 9.17
C LYS A 246 1.38 6.54 8.11
N GLU A 247 2.31 5.61 8.10
CA GLU A 247 2.34 4.51 7.12
C GLU A 247 1.38 3.36 7.46
N TYR A 248 1.31 2.94 8.73
CA TYR A 248 0.62 1.71 9.15
C TYR A 248 -0.61 1.96 10.05
N GLY A 249 -0.98 3.22 10.22
CA GLY A 249 -2.10 3.63 11.05
C GLY A 249 -1.87 3.44 12.56
N ILE A 250 -2.91 3.71 13.35
CA ILE A 250 -2.87 3.67 14.82
C ILE A 250 -2.60 2.26 15.39
N HIS A 251 -2.85 1.21 14.60
CA HIS A 251 -2.71 -0.19 15.01
C HIS A 251 -1.32 -0.78 14.69
N ALA A 252 -0.39 0.00 14.13
CA ALA A 252 0.96 -0.43 13.76
C ALA A 252 1.79 -1.09 14.88
N HIS A 253 1.42 -0.87 16.15
CA HIS A 253 2.04 -1.52 17.30
C HIS A 253 1.58 -2.97 17.53
N ARG A 254 0.47 -3.39 16.92
CA ARG A 254 -0.15 -4.71 17.15
C ARG A 254 0.34 -5.79 16.20
N TYR A 255 1.12 -5.42 15.18
CA TYR A 255 1.61 -6.32 14.16
C TYR A 255 3.02 -5.95 13.69
N TYR A 256 3.61 -6.86 12.93
CA TYR A 256 4.87 -6.65 12.23
C TYR A 256 4.76 -7.09 10.78
N GLU A 257 5.52 -6.41 9.94
CA GLU A 257 5.71 -6.75 8.54
C GLU A 257 6.77 -7.84 8.41
N LEU A 258 6.54 -8.76 7.48
CA LEU A 258 7.51 -9.75 7.04
C LEU A 258 7.94 -9.39 5.61
N PRO A 259 9.25 -9.22 5.34
CA PRO A 259 9.76 -9.01 4.00
C PRO A 259 9.32 -10.13 3.05
N ILE A 260 8.77 -9.75 1.90
CA ILE A 260 8.36 -10.66 0.84
C ILE A 260 9.51 -10.85 -0.15
N THR A 261 9.80 -12.11 -0.49
CA THR A 261 10.62 -12.48 -1.64
C THR A 261 9.72 -13.13 -2.69
N LEU A 262 9.68 -12.56 -3.89
CA LEU A 262 8.93 -13.13 -5.01
C LEU A 262 9.75 -14.25 -5.67
N VAL A 263 9.14 -15.42 -5.81
CA VAL A 263 9.80 -16.61 -6.37
C VAL A 263 9.02 -17.17 -7.56
N ARG A 264 9.73 -17.77 -8.50
CA ARG A 264 9.14 -18.61 -9.56
C ARG A 264 9.90 -19.91 -9.71
N SER A 265 9.15 -20.95 -10.08
CA SER A 265 9.70 -22.20 -10.58
C SER A 265 9.81 -22.15 -12.10
N LYS A 266 10.77 -22.90 -12.67
CA LYS A 266 10.85 -23.10 -14.13
C LYS A 266 9.65 -23.87 -14.68
N SER A 267 9.00 -24.69 -13.86
CA SER A 267 7.78 -25.41 -14.27
C SER A 267 6.60 -24.47 -14.52
N ASP A 268 6.61 -23.31 -13.88
CA ASP A 268 5.49 -22.37 -13.89
C ASP A 268 5.49 -21.48 -15.14
N GLU A 269 6.57 -21.53 -15.93
CA GLU A 269 6.81 -20.65 -17.08
C GLU A 269 5.61 -20.56 -18.03
N ALA A 270 5.05 -21.71 -18.41
CA ALA A 270 3.88 -21.76 -19.30
C ALA A 270 2.60 -21.17 -18.66
N LEU A 271 2.42 -21.35 -17.35
CA LEU A 271 1.28 -20.80 -16.62
C LEU A 271 1.42 -19.29 -16.44
N ILE A 272 2.64 -18.82 -16.13
CA ILE A 272 2.96 -17.40 -16.02
C ILE A 272 2.73 -16.74 -17.38
N ASP A 273 3.16 -17.33 -18.50
CA ASP A 273 2.89 -16.81 -19.84
C ASP A 273 1.38 -16.69 -20.14
N CYS A 274 0.61 -17.71 -19.80
CA CYS A 274 -0.84 -17.69 -19.97
C CYS A 274 -1.50 -16.59 -19.14
N LEU A 275 -1.12 -16.44 -17.87
CA LEU A 275 -1.63 -15.37 -17.01
C LEU A 275 -1.19 -14.00 -17.51
N TRP A 276 0.08 -13.87 -17.89
CA TRP A 276 0.67 -12.61 -18.36
C TRP A 276 -0.04 -12.08 -19.60
N SER A 277 -0.27 -12.96 -20.59
CA SER A 277 -0.95 -12.61 -21.83
C SER A 277 -2.38 -12.12 -21.63
N ARG A 278 -3.09 -12.66 -20.64
CA ARG A 278 -4.47 -12.28 -20.32
C ARG A 278 -4.54 -10.99 -19.51
N TYR A 279 -3.56 -10.76 -18.64
CA TYR A 279 -3.62 -9.71 -17.62
C TYR A 279 -2.86 -8.44 -18.00
N TRP A 280 -1.59 -8.59 -18.37
CA TRP A 280 -0.70 -7.47 -18.63
C TRP A 280 -0.89 -6.86 -20.02
N ALA A 281 -1.50 -7.60 -20.95
CA ALA A 281 -2.03 -7.01 -22.17
C ALA A 281 -3.09 -5.94 -21.89
N LEU A 282 -3.83 -6.01 -20.78
CA LEU A 282 -4.82 -5.01 -20.37
C LEU A 282 -4.16 -3.87 -19.57
N THR A 283 -3.28 -4.19 -18.61
CA THR A 283 -2.56 -3.18 -17.81
C THR A 283 -1.70 -2.25 -18.67
N PHE A 284 -0.95 -2.78 -19.66
CA PHE A 284 -0.07 -1.98 -20.54
C PHE A 284 -0.75 -1.43 -21.81
N ARG A 285 -2.02 -1.78 -22.07
CA ARG A 285 -2.83 -1.04 -23.06
C ARG A 285 -3.28 0.31 -22.52
N SER A 286 -3.33 0.46 -21.19
CA SER A 286 -3.65 1.72 -20.56
C SER A 286 -2.42 2.64 -20.61
N ASN A 287 -2.59 3.88 -21.06
CA ASN A 287 -1.47 4.84 -21.10
C ASN A 287 -1.09 5.17 -19.64
N PRO A 288 0.16 4.93 -19.21
CA PRO A 288 0.58 5.19 -17.83
C PRO A 288 0.27 6.63 -17.38
N LEU A 289 0.33 7.60 -18.29
CA LEU A 289 0.00 8.99 -17.96
C LEU A 289 -1.49 9.21 -17.69
N THR A 290 -2.38 8.44 -18.34
CA THR A 290 -3.82 8.54 -18.10
C THR A 290 -4.24 7.72 -16.89
N THR A 291 -3.69 6.52 -16.74
CA THR A 291 -4.01 5.60 -15.64
C THR A 291 -3.47 6.13 -14.31
N ASN A 292 -2.30 6.77 -14.32
CA ASN A 292 -1.64 7.27 -13.11
C ASN A 292 -2.05 8.70 -12.77
N ARG A 293 -2.84 9.37 -13.61
CA ARG A 293 -3.18 10.78 -13.48
C ARG A 293 -3.68 11.12 -12.08
N LYS A 294 -4.66 10.37 -11.58
CA LYS A 294 -5.28 10.61 -10.26
C LYS A 294 -4.27 10.46 -9.12
N LEU A 295 -3.49 9.39 -9.12
CA LEU A 295 -2.47 9.15 -8.09
C LEU A 295 -1.34 10.19 -8.16
N MET A 296 -0.89 10.56 -9.36
CA MET A 296 0.11 11.61 -9.54
C MET A 296 -0.39 12.96 -9.02
N THR A 297 -1.64 13.33 -9.31
CA THR A 297 -2.24 14.55 -8.77
C THR A 297 -2.32 14.49 -7.25
N GLN A 298 -2.76 13.37 -6.67
CA GLN A 298 -2.79 13.17 -5.21
C GLN A 298 -1.40 13.32 -4.57
N HIS A 299 -0.37 12.66 -5.11
CA HIS A 299 1.01 12.81 -4.60
C HIS A 299 1.53 14.24 -4.74
N ILE A 300 1.18 14.96 -5.82
CA ILE A 300 1.56 16.37 -5.98
C ILE A 300 0.89 17.22 -4.89
N HIS A 301 -0.38 16.96 -4.55
CA HIS A 301 -1.07 17.63 -3.45
C HIS A 301 -0.40 17.33 -2.11
N GLU A 302 -0.13 16.06 -1.79
CA GLU A 302 0.53 15.66 -0.54
C GLU A 302 1.92 16.30 -0.39
N LEU A 303 2.72 16.31 -1.46
CA LEU A 303 4.02 16.98 -1.46
C LEU A 303 3.89 18.48 -1.23
N THR A 304 2.88 19.11 -1.83
CA THR A 304 2.60 20.53 -1.64
C THR A 304 2.25 20.82 -0.18
N ASP A 305 1.38 20.01 0.43
CA ASP A 305 0.98 20.16 1.83
C ASP A 305 2.16 19.96 2.80
N VAL A 306 3.04 18.97 2.53
CA VAL A 306 4.27 18.75 3.32
C VAL A 306 5.18 19.97 3.23
N LEU A 307 5.45 20.48 2.02
CA LEU A 307 6.29 21.66 1.82
C LEU A 307 5.74 22.89 2.55
N GLU A 308 4.42 23.07 2.57
CA GLU A 308 3.79 24.17 3.30
C GLU A 308 3.82 24.01 4.81
N SER A 309 3.67 22.78 5.31
CA SER A 309 3.79 22.48 6.74
C SER A 309 5.21 22.73 7.27
N GLU A 310 6.23 22.43 6.46
CA GLU A 310 7.64 22.71 6.78
C GLU A 310 7.93 24.22 6.74
N LEU A 311 7.36 24.96 5.78
CA LEU A 311 7.43 26.43 5.75
C LEU A 311 6.76 27.08 6.97
N ALA A 312 5.59 26.58 7.38
CA ALA A 312 4.89 27.06 8.57
C ALA A 312 5.68 26.76 9.87
N SER A 313 6.38 25.62 9.91
CA SER A 313 7.24 25.22 11.04
C SER A 313 8.57 25.98 11.08
N GLY A 314 9.16 26.27 9.91
CA GLY A 314 10.33 27.13 9.77
C GLY A 314 10.07 28.57 10.23
N ARG A 315 8.88 29.11 9.94
CA ARG A 315 8.42 30.42 10.45
C ARG A 315 8.30 30.47 11.97
N LYS A 316 7.93 29.36 12.63
CA LYS A 316 7.84 29.28 14.10
C LYS A 316 9.21 29.21 14.80
N ARG A 317 10.26 28.73 14.12
CA ARG A 317 11.63 28.73 14.66
C ARG A 317 12.23 30.13 14.71
N VAL A 318 11.98 30.96 13.71
CA VAL A 318 12.51 32.34 13.65
C VAL A 318 11.86 33.26 14.70
N VAL A 319 10.58 33.05 15.05
CA VAL A 319 9.87 33.91 16.00
C VAL A 319 10.23 33.63 17.47
N LYS A 320 10.90 32.51 17.78
CA LYS A 320 11.17 32.12 19.18
C LYS A 320 12.50 32.64 19.76
N ASP A 321 13.37 33.23 18.93
CA ASP A 321 14.68 33.74 19.38
C ASP A 321 14.65 35.23 19.81
N ASP A 322 13.51 35.92 19.65
CA ASP A 322 13.40 37.37 19.93
C ASP A 322 12.84 37.74 21.32
N GLU A 323 12.59 36.78 22.22
CA GLU A 323 12.16 37.08 23.60
C GLU A 323 13.04 36.40 24.66
N CYS A 324 14.19 37.02 24.98
CA CYS A 324 14.70 37.12 26.35
C CYS A 324 15.79 38.21 26.49
N GLN A 325 15.64 39.02 27.52
CA GLN A 325 16.30 40.30 27.80
C GLN A 325 17.77 40.25 28.27
N PHE A 326 18.48 41.35 27.98
CA PHE A 326 19.49 42.08 28.78
C PHE A 326 20.40 41.31 29.77
N ASP A 327 21.72 41.42 29.55
CA ASP A 327 22.63 41.92 30.61
C ASP A 327 23.94 42.52 30.04
N ASN A 328 24.33 43.67 30.59
CA ASN A 328 25.48 44.50 30.19
C ASN A 328 26.80 44.01 30.80
N LYS A 329 27.92 44.06 30.04
CA LYS A 329 29.17 44.76 30.45
C LYS A 329 30.31 44.78 29.42
N SER A 330 30.81 46.01 29.21
CA SER A 330 32.23 46.42 29.09
C SER A 330 32.93 46.49 27.71
N GLN A 331 32.92 47.72 27.19
CA GLN A 331 33.91 48.47 26.41
C GLN A 331 35.27 47.82 26.05
N SER A 332 35.64 47.90 24.77
CA SER A 332 36.77 48.74 24.30
C SER A 332 36.65 49.07 22.80
N LYS A 333 37.08 50.30 22.46
CA LYS A 333 37.07 50.95 21.14
C LYS A 333 37.97 50.24 20.13
N GLU A 334 37.55 50.20 18.86
CA GLU A 334 38.35 50.72 17.76
C GLU A 334 37.46 51.04 16.55
N GLN A 335 37.84 52.10 15.84
CA GLN A 335 37.03 52.90 14.93
C GLN A 335 37.66 52.78 13.54
N TYR A 336 36.97 52.22 12.55
CA TYR A 336 37.28 52.45 11.13
C TYR A 336 36.02 52.36 10.25
N THR A 337 35.70 53.52 9.69
CA THR A 337 34.84 53.94 8.57
C THR A 337 34.05 52.93 7.72
N ASP A 338 32.74 53.22 7.62
CA ASP A 338 31.87 53.23 6.44
C ASP A 338 32.17 52.30 5.25
N ALA A 339 31.29 51.31 5.06
CA ALA A 339 30.83 50.89 3.75
C ALA A 339 29.37 50.39 3.87
N VAL A 340 28.45 51.21 3.36
CA VAL A 340 27.03 50.89 3.15
C VAL A 340 26.93 49.76 2.12
N GLY A 341 26.19 48.69 2.44
CA GLY A 341 25.98 47.56 1.55
C GLY A 341 24.88 46.60 2.01
N ASN A 342 23.64 46.98 1.72
CA ASN A 342 22.41 46.18 1.52
C ASN A 342 22.19 44.89 2.33
N SER A 343 21.24 44.97 3.26
CA SER A 343 20.40 43.88 3.74
C SER A 343 19.20 43.69 2.80
N ASP A 344 19.19 42.69 1.91
CA ASP A 344 17.97 42.38 1.13
C ASP A 344 17.87 40.96 0.51
N GLU A 345 18.54 39.93 1.05
CA GLU A 345 18.53 38.58 0.42
C GLU A 345 17.58 37.54 1.06
N THR A 346 16.86 37.85 2.14
CA THR A 346 16.01 36.85 2.83
C THR A 346 14.54 36.87 2.43
N HIS A 347 14.05 37.93 1.78
CA HIS A 347 12.62 38.07 1.43
C HIS A 347 12.27 37.46 0.06
N ASP A 348 13.22 37.48 -0.88
CA ASP A 348 13.02 37.08 -2.29
C ASP A 348 12.86 35.55 -2.47
N SER A 349 13.52 34.75 -1.65
CA SER A 349 13.40 33.28 -1.68
C SER A 349 12.04 32.75 -1.20
N SER A 350 11.34 33.51 -0.34
CA SER A 350 10.03 33.15 0.22
C SER A 350 8.89 33.45 -0.76
N GLU A 351 8.98 34.56 -1.49
CA GLU A 351 7.97 34.93 -2.50
C GLU A 351 8.09 34.08 -3.76
N THR A 352 9.31 33.90 -4.28
CA THR A 352 9.56 33.01 -5.43
C THR A 352 9.17 31.56 -5.16
N PHE A 353 9.27 31.10 -3.91
CA PHE A 353 8.82 29.75 -3.52
C PHE A 353 7.30 29.65 -3.35
N LYS A 354 6.63 30.68 -2.80
CA LYS A 354 5.15 30.73 -2.76
C LYS A 354 4.57 30.74 -4.17
N GLU A 355 5.20 31.45 -5.09
CA GLU A 355 4.79 31.49 -6.49
C GLU A 355 4.93 30.11 -7.16
N LYS A 356 5.99 29.37 -6.86
CA LYS A 356 6.16 27.96 -7.28
C LYS A 356 5.14 27.00 -6.66
N SER A 357 4.77 27.18 -5.38
CA SER A 357 3.68 26.40 -4.74
C SER A 357 2.32 26.71 -5.38
N LEU A 358 2.03 27.98 -5.65
CA LEU A 358 0.83 28.40 -6.38
C LEU A 358 0.80 27.81 -7.79
N HIS A 359 1.95 27.77 -8.47
CA HIS A 359 2.08 27.14 -9.78
C HIS A 359 1.85 25.63 -9.73
N ALA A 360 2.37 24.94 -8.72
CA ALA A 360 2.11 23.50 -8.52
C ALA A 360 0.62 23.22 -8.29
N ARG A 361 -0.07 24.04 -7.48
CA ARG A 361 -1.53 23.93 -7.29
C ARG A 361 -2.33 24.26 -8.54
N TYR A 362 -1.88 25.23 -9.32
CA TYR A 362 -2.49 25.56 -10.60
C TYR A 362 -2.34 24.40 -11.59
N LEU A 363 -1.16 23.78 -11.66
CA LEU A 363 -0.95 22.59 -12.49
C LEU A 363 -1.82 21.41 -12.02
N ALA A 364 -1.94 21.19 -10.71
CA ALA A 364 -2.81 20.15 -10.16
C ALA A 364 -4.30 20.43 -10.47
N SER A 365 -4.77 21.67 -10.31
CA SER A 365 -6.16 22.04 -10.62
C SER A 365 -6.49 22.06 -12.11
N VAL A 366 -5.51 22.39 -12.97
CA VAL A 366 -5.63 22.23 -14.43
C VAL A 366 -5.71 20.75 -14.79
N LEU A 367 -4.93 19.89 -14.13
CA LEU A 367 -5.02 18.45 -14.31
C LEU A 367 -6.35 17.87 -13.81
N ASP A 368 -6.96 18.43 -12.77
CA ASP A 368 -8.29 18.02 -12.30
C ASP A 368 -9.44 18.55 -13.19
N SER A 369 -9.33 19.77 -13.71
CA SER A 369 -10.38 20.34 -14.58
C SER A 369 -10.47 19.69 -15.96
N GLU A 370 -9.36 19.14 -16.48
CA GLU A 370 -9.37 18.32 -17.70
C GLU A 370 -10.10 16.96 -17.52
N VAL A 371 -10.34 16.51 -16.28
CA VAL A 371 -11.17 15.31 -15.98
C VAL A 371 -12.63 15.55 -16.39
N VAL A 372 -13.11 16.79 -16.34
CA VAL A 372 -14.51 17.15 -16.64
C VAL A 372 -14.76 17.27 -18.16
N LEU A 373 -13.72 17.50 -18.97
CA LEU A 373 -13.87 17.90 -20.37
C LEU A 373 -13.44 16.84 -21.40
N GLY A 374 -13.07 15.62 -20.99
CA GLY A 374 -12.73 14.57 -21.95
C GLY A 374 -11.53 14.96 -22.83
N GLY A 375 -10.37 15.10 -22.19
CA GLY A 375 -9.02 15.19 -22.75
C GLY A 375 -8.86 15.56 -24.24
N THR A 376 -8.33 16.76 -24.49
CA THR A 376 -7.44 16.96 -25.64
C THR A 376 -6.15 17.61 -25.15
N LEU A 377 -5.11 16.78 -25.07
CA LEU A 377 -3.74 17.11 -24.68
C LEU A 377 -3.14 18.08 -25.71
N LEU A 378 -3.43 19.38 -25.60
CA LEU A 378 -2.87 20.42 -26.49
C LEU A 378 -2.54 21.76 -25.81
N ALA A 379 -2.85 21.97 -24.53
CA ALA A 379 -2.60 23.26 -23.89
C ALA A 379 -1.21 23.38 -23.23
N VAL A 380 -0.61 22.29 -22.74
CA VAL A 380 0.63 22.37 -21.92
C VAL A 380 1.89 22.59 -22.77
N LYS A 381 1.84 22.38 -24.09
CA LYS A 381 3.02 22.56 -24.96
C LYS A 381 3.35 24.03 -25.26
N ASN A 382 2.45 24.98 -24.97
CA ASN A 382 2.64 26.39 -25.33
C ASN A 382 3.08 27.31 -24.17
N CYS A 383 3.09 26.84 -22.91
CA CYS A 383 3.51 27.71 -21.79
C CYS A 383 4.96 27.49 -21.31
N VAL A 384 5.67 26.45 -21.76
CA VAL A 384 7.05 26.17 -21.31
C VAL A 384 8.11 26.54 -22.38
N PHE A 385 7.70 26.91 -23.59
CA PHE A 385 8.63 27.25 -24.70
C PHE A 385 8.27 28.53 -25.46
N GLN A 386 7.84 29.58 -24.76
CA GLN A 386 7.95 30.94 -25.28
C GLN A 386 8.63 31.82 -24.23
N SER A 387 9.93 32.04 -24.51
CA SER A 387 10.84 33.14 -24.10
C SER A 387 10.48 34.00 -22.89
#